data_AF-A0A956A028-F1
#
_entry.id   AF-A0A956A028-F1
#
_cell.length_a   1.000
_cell.length_b   1.000
_cell.length_c   1.000
_cell.angle_alpha   90.00
_cell.angle_beta   90.00
_cell.angle_gamma   90.00
#
_symmetry.space_group_name_H-M   'P 1'
#
loop_
_entity.id
_entity.type
_entity.pdbx_description
1 polymer ?
#
loop_
_entity_poly.entity_id
_entity_poly.type
_entity_poly.pdbx_seq_one_letter_code
_entity_poly.pdbx_strand_id
1 'polypeptide(L)'
;MAASTPATLRPMSSFPNPPRLARIARGDTPVPDDGGVRERAERRRRREAWDARRYRSALVPIIREVLAALDARADDGAPLPPDVLDRILRRHPRDGAGLFSRSELIEGCRALAREEAFAADVERFARGVRRKRVRTLSGVAPVTVFTPPFPCPGRCVFCPNDVRMPKSYLAAEPGAQRAADHGFDPYRQTWSRLAAFRATGHATDKVEVIVLGGTWSSHPEAYRRGFVARVFDAISDFGEGIDRRAAAAANGAA
;
A
#
# COMPACT_ATOMS: atom_id res chain seq x y z
N MET A 1 24.61 -10.37 48.91
CA MET A 1 23.25 -10.49 48.34
C MET A 1 22.61 -9.12 48.38
N ALA A 2 22.67 -8.36 47.28
CA ALA A 2 22.01 -7.05 47.18
C ALA A 2 20.64 -7.25 46.53
N ALA A 3 19.58 -6.99 47.29
CA ALA A 3 18.21 -7.04 46.80
C ALA A 3 17.98 -5.89 45.81
N SER A 4 17.68 -6.25 44.56
CA SER A 4 17.26 -5.33 43.51
C SER A 4 15.85 -4.83 43.81
N THR A 5 15.69 -3.55 44.15
CA THR A 5 14.39 -2.88 44.25
C THR A 5 13.68 -2.95 42.89
N PRO A 6 12.42 -3.41 42.81
CA PRO A 6 11.67 -3.40 41.55
C PRO A 6 11.43 -1.96 41.12
N ALA A 7 11.74 -1.65 39.86
CA ALA A 7 11.44 -0.37 39.27
C ALA A 7 9.91 -0.17 39.23
N THR A 8 9.38 0.64 40.16
CA THR A 8 7.99 1.09 40.13
C THR A 8 7.77 1.86 38.83
N LEU A 9 7.01 1.24 37.91
CA LEU A 9 6.49 1.89 36.71
C LEU A 9 5.74 3.15 37.14
N ARG A 10 6.20 4.31 36.65
CA ARG A 10 5.49 5.58 36.84
C ARG A 10 4.05 5.45 36.31
N PRO A 11 3.02 5.87 37.05
CA PRO A 11 1.65 5.88 36.55
C PRO A 11 1.55 6.71 35.27
N MET A 12 0.81 6.22 34.27
CA MET A 12 0.72 6.83 32.93
C MET A 12 0.29 8.31 32.94
N SER A 13 -0.38 8.76 34.02
CA SER A 13 -0.79 10.16 34.25
C SER A 13 0.37 11.15 34.45
N SER A 14 1.60 10.66 34.65
CA SER A 14 2.79 11.49 34.91
C SER A 14 3.63 11.80 33.66
N PHE A 15 3.21 11.31 32.49
CA PHE A 15 3.73 11.77 31.22
C PHE A 15 2.93 13.01 30.81
N PRO A 16 3.53 14.23 30.78
CA PRO A 16 2.86 15.34 30.14
C PRO A 16 2.51 14.88 28.73
N ASN A 17 1.23 14.95 28.35
CA ASN A 17 0.84 14.89 26.96
C ASN A 17 1.07 16.31 26.41
N PRO A 18 2.27 16.66 25.88
CA PRO A 18 2.42 17.99 25.34
C PRO A 18 1.42 18.14 24.19
N PRO A 19 0.79 19.31 24.03
CA PRO A 19 -0.17 19.57 22.95
C PRO A 19 0.40 19.26 21.55
N ARG A 20 1.73 19.17 21.43
CA ARG A 20 2.46 18.71 20.23
C ARG A 20 2.31 17.21 19.95
N LEU A 21 2.36 16.34 20.96
CA LEU A 21 2.20 14.88 20.77
C LEU A 21 0.75 14.51 20.49
N ALA A 22 -0.22 15.22 21.06
CA ALA A 22 -1.62 15.11 20.66
C ALA A 22 -1.84 15.54 19.19
N ARG A 23 -1.17 16.60 18.71
CA ARG A 23 -1.18 17.01 17.29
C ARG A 23 -0.50 15.99 16.37
N ILE A 24 0.61 15.36 16.78
CA ILE A 24 1.27 14.31 16.00
C ILE A 24 0.42 13.04 15.95
N ALA A 25 -0.21 12.65 17.07
CA ALA A 25 -1.11 11.50 17.15
C ALA A 25 -2.42 11.69 16.35
N ARG A 26 -2.90 12.93 16.23
CA ARG A 26 -4.02 13.33 15.35
C ARG A 26 -3.62 13.50 13.87
N GLY A 27 -2.33 13.40 13.54
CA GLY A 27 -1.84 13.68 12.19
C GLY A 27 -1.89 15.16 11.79
N ASP A 28 -2.11 16.08 12.74
CA ASP A 28 -2.22 17.54 12.54
C ASP A 28 -0.87 18.22 12.28
N THR A 29 0.24 17.50 12.51
CA THR A 29 1.59 18.04 12.28
C THR A 29 2.11 17.50 10.95
N PRO A 30 2.30 18.36 9.93
CA PRO A 30 2.87 17.92 8.67
C PRO A 30 4.23 17.28 8.93
N VAL A 31 4.44 16.06 8.44
CA VAL A 31 5.79 15.50 8.34
C VAL A 31 6.58 16.43 7.39
N PRO A 32 7.73 16.98 7.81
CA PRO A 32 8.53 17.86 6.97
C PRO A 32 8.83 17.20 5.61
N ASP A 33 8.49 17.90 4.53
CA ASP A 33 8.68 17.47 3.15
C ASP A 33 10.18 17.43 2.82
N ASP A 34 10.70 16.25 2.50
CA ASP A 34 12.05 16.03 2.00
C ASP A 34 12.17 16.33 0.49
N GLY A 35 11.16 16.98 -0.09
CA GLY A 35 11.04 17.29 -1.52
C GLY A 35 10.37 16.18 -2.33
N GLY A 36 10.15 15.00 -1.75
CA GLY A 36 9.57 13.85 -2.44
C GLY A 36 8.04 13.79 -2.41
N VAL A 37 7.37 14.52 -1.51
CA VAL A 37 5.90 14.43 -1.35
C VAL A 37 5.17 15.00 -2.57
N ARG A 38 5.64 16.15 -3.07
CA ARG A 38 5.08 16.79 -4.28
C ARG A 38 5.23 15.90 -5.51
N GLU A 39 6.40 15.30 -5.71
CA GLU A 39 6.65 14.39 -6.82
C GLU A 39 5.77 13.13 -6.74
N ARG A 40 5.63 12.54 -5.54
CA ARG A 40 4.75 11.38 -5.32
C ARG A 40 3.27 11.73 -5.55
N ALA A 41 2.82 12.89 -5.09
CA ALA A 41 1.47 13.38 -5.32
C ALA A 41 1.22 13.62 -6.82
N GLU A 42 2.19 14.16 -7.56
CA GLU A 42 2.08 14.34 -9.01
C GLU A 42 2.04 13.00 -9.74
N ARG A 43 2.91 12.04 -9.38
CA ARG A 43 2.87 10.66 -9.92
C ARG A 43 1.52 10.00 -9.65
N ARG A 44 0.92 10.22 -8.47
CA ARG A 44 -0.43 9.74 -8.14
C ARG A 44 -1.49 10.39 -9.01
N ARG A 45 -1.48 11.72 -9.18
CA ARG A 45 -2.41 12.42 -10.09
C ARG A 45 -2.29 11.94 -11.53
N ARG A 46 -1.06 11.74 -12.03
CA ARG A 46 -0.80 11.19 -13.38
C ARG A 46 -1.35 9.77 -13.55
N ARG A 47 -1.29 8.94 -12.50
CA ARG A 47 -1.94 7.63 -12.48
C ARG A 47 -3.46 7.73 -12.44
N GLU A 48 -4.03 8.66 -11.68
CA GLU A 48 -5.48 8.87 -11.60
C GLU A 48 -6.07 9.45 -12.89
N ALA A 49 -5.28 10.24 -13.63
CA ALA A 49 -5.62 10.76 -14.96
C ALA A 49 -5.43 9.74 -16.10
N TRP A 50 -5.10 8.48 -15.79
CA TRP A 50 -4.91 7.43 -16.78
C TRP A 50 -6.24 7.04 -17.43
N ASP A 51 -6.32 7.17 -18.76
CA ASP A 51 -7.41 6.63 -19.56
C ASP A 51 -6.89 5.56 -20.53
N ALA A 52 -7.27 4.31 -20.26
CA ALA A 52 -6.89 3.17 -21.08
C ALA A 52 -7.41 3.26 -22.52
N ARG A 53 -8.56 3.91 -22.76
CA ARG A 53 -9.21 3.94 -24.08
C ARG A 53 -8.36 4.70 -25.09
N ARG A 54 -7.66 5.75 -24.65
CA ARG A 54 -6.70 6.50 -25.48
C ARG A 54 -5.60 5.62 -26.06
N TYR A 55 -5.24 4.54 -25.36
CA TYR A 55 -4.16 3.64 -25.73
C TYR A 55 -4.63 2.32 -26.35
N ARG A 56 -5.90 2.25 -26.77
CA ARG A 56 -6.52 1.04 -27.33
C ARG A 56 -5.67 0.38 -28.42
N SER A 57 -5.17 1.17 -29.37
CA SER A 57 -4.41 0.68 -30.52
C SER A 57 -3.12 -0.06 -30.13
N ALA A 58 -2.49 0.34 -29.02
CA ALA A 58 -1.31 -0.32 -28.48
C ALA A 58 -1.66 -1.44 -27.48
N LEU A 59 -2.68 -1.24 -26.64
CA LEU A 59 -3.05 -2.20 -25.59
C LEU A 59 -3.71 -3.48 -26.15
N VAL A 60 -4.58 -3.38 -27.15
CA VAL A 60 -5.29 -4.54 -27.71
C VAL A 60 -4.32 -5.58 -28.29
N PRO A 61 -3.32 -5.22 -29.13
CA PRO A 61 -2.30 -6.16 -29.59
C PRO A 61 -1.50 -6.79 -28.44
N ILE A 62 -1.09 -6.00 -27.44
CA ILE A 62 -0.37 -6.52 -26.26
C ILE A 62 -1.21 -7.58 -25.55
N ILE A 63 -2.50 -7.30 -25.28
CA ILE A 63 -3.38 -8.23 -24.56
C ILE A 63 -3.52 -9.53 -25.34
N ARG A 64 -3.75 -9.45 -26.65
CA ARG A 64 -3.87 -10.63 -27.53
C ARG A 64 -2.58 -11.45 -27.55
N GLU A 65 -1.43 -10.81 -27.72
CA GLU A 65 -0.13 -11.50 -27.75
C GLU A 65 0.21 -12.15 -26.41
N VAL A 66 -0.10 -11.49 -25.30
CA VAL A 66 0.09 -12.06 -23.96
C VAL A 66 -0.79 -13.29 -23.77
N LEU A 67 -2.08 -13.21 -24.11
CA LEU A 67 -3.00 -14.34 -23.99
C LEU A 67 -2.58 -15.51 -24.89
N ALA A 68 -2.24 -15.24 -26.16
CA ALA A 68 -1.73 -16.26 -27.08
C ALA A 68 -0.42 -16.91 -26.58
N ALA A 69 0.48 -16.11 -25.99
CA ALA A 69 1.71 -16.65 -25.40
C ALA A 69 1.44 -17.50 -24.14
N LEU A 70 0.33 -17.28 -23.44
CA LEU A 70 -0.13 -18.14 -22.34
C LEU A 70 -0.82 -19.40 -22.87
N ASP A 71 -1.60 -19.31 -23.95
CA ASP A 71 -2.24 -20.46 -24.62
C ASP A 71 -1.22 -21.46 -25.16
N ALA A 72 -0.10 -20.97 -25.68
CA ALA A 72 0.97 -21.83 -26.21
C ALA A 72 1.78 -22.56 -25.13
N ARG A 73 1.49 -22.35 -23.83
CA ARG A 73 2.23 -22.93 -22.71
C ARG A 73 1.41 -24.01 -22.02
N ALA A 74 2.07 -25.11 -21.65
CA ALA A 74 1.47 -26.18 -20.84
C ALA A 74 1.34 -25.83 -19.34
N ASP A 75 1.99 -24.77 -18.87
CA ASP A 75 1.96 -24.31 -17.47
C ASP A 75 0.90 -23.21 -17.31
N ASP A 76 -0.28 -23.62 -16.83
CA ASP A 76 -1.50 -22.81 -16.67
C ASP A 76 -1.42 -21.78 -15.51
N GLY A 77 -0.44 -21.93 -14.62
CA GLY A 77 -0.30 -21.14 -13.40
C GLY A 77 0.76 -20.03 -13.46
N ALA A 78 1.76 -20.16 -14.34
CA ALA A 78 2.91 -19.27 -14.35
C ALA A 78 2.75 -18.00 -15.21
N PRO A 79 2.96 -16.79 -14.64
CA PRO A 79 3.24 -15.58 -15.39
C PRO A 79 4.35 -15.75 -16.41
N LEU A 80 4.24 -15.00 -17.50
CA LEU A 80 5.18 -15.03 -18.62
C LEU A 80 6.61 -14.72 -18.14
N PRO A 81 7.61 -15.37 -18.74
CA PRO A 81 9.01 -15.03 -18.56
C PRO A 81 9.24 -13.53 -18.86
N PRO A 82 10.09 -12.84 -18.06
CA PRO A 82 10.30 -11.40 -18.22
C PRO A 82 10.73 -11.00 -19.64
N ASP A 83 11.58 -11.79 -20.28
CA ASP A 83 12.10 -11.56 -21.63
C ASP A 83 11.00 -11.64 -22.70
N VAL A 84 10.07 -12.59 -22.57
CA VAL A 84 8.92 -12.75 -23.47
C VAL A 84 8.00 -11.54 -23.34
N LEU A 85 7.66 -11.16 -22.10
CA LEU A 85 6.80 -10.00 -21.86
C LEU A 85 7.46 -8.70 -22.35
N ASP A 86 8.73 -8.49 -22.04
CA ASP A 86 9.43 -7.26 -22.43
C ASP A 86 9.61 -7.17 -23.97
N ARG A 87 9.71 -8.31 -24.68
CA ARG A 87 9.66 -8.36 -26.15
C ARG A 87 8.30 -7.92 -26.71
N ILE A 88 7.21 -8.42 -26.14
CA ILE A 88 5.83 -8.02 -26.53
C ILE A 88 5.66 -6.51 -26.32
N LEU A 89 6.07 -5.98 -25.16
CA LEU A 89 5.91 -4.56 -24.86
C LEU A 89 6.74 -3.65 -25.78
N ARG A 90 7.92 -4.09 -26.23
CA ARG A 90 8.74 -3.33 -27.18
C ARG A 90 8.14 -3.26 -28.59
N ARG A 91 7.32 -4.22 -28.99
CA ARG A 91 6.59 -4.18 -30.28
C ARG A 91 5.46 -3.16 -30.29
N HIS A 92 4.94 -2.81 -29.11
CA HIS A 92 3.77 -1.95 -28.94
C HIS A 92 4.08 -0.84 -27.93
N PRO A 93 4.99 0.10 -28.28
CA PRO A 93 5.41 1.13 -27.35
C PRO A 93 4.28 2.10 -27.01
N ARG A 94 4.25 2.52 -25.74
CA ARG A 94 3.39 3.60 -25.27
C ARG A 94 3.83 4.91 -25.92
N ASP A 95 2.89 5.62 -26.55
CA ASP A 95 3.13 6.91 -27.20
C ASP A 95 4.33 6.87 -28.19
N GLY A 96 4.62 5.69 -28.78
CA GLY A 96 5.70 5.51 -29.75
C GLY A 96 7.10 5.29 -29.17
N ALA A 97 7.34 5.47 -27.86
CA ALA A 97 8.69 5.32 -27.28
C ALA A 97 8.75 4.68 -25.87
N GLY A 98 7.66 4.68 -25.11
CA GLY A 98 7.62 4.17 -23.73
C GLY A 98 7.15 2.72 -23.60
N LEU A 99 7.17 2.19 -22.38
CA LEU A 99 6.55 0.89 -22.05
C LEU A 99 5.40 1.09 -21.07
N PHE A 100 4.36 0.27 -21.19
CA PHE A 100 3.28 0.23 -20.19
C PHE A 100 3.76 -0.44 -18.90
N SER A 101 3.44 0.18 -17.77
CA SER A 101 3.59 -0.44 -16.46
C SER A 101 2.57 -1.57 -16.29
N ARG A 102 2.81 -2.45 -15.31
CA ARG A 102 1.93 -3.61 -15.10
C ARG A 102 0.53 -3.20 -14.63
N SER A 103 0.43 -2.12 -13.86
CA SER A 103 -0.87 -1.54 -13.50
C SER A 103 -1.63 -1.05 -14.72
N GLU A 104 -0.96 -0.32 -15.61
CA GLU A 104 -1.58 0.20 -16.85
C GLU A 104 -2.02 -0.94 -17.76
N LEU A 105 -1.24 -2.02 -17.87
CA LEU A 105 -1.63 -3.21 -18.63
C LEU A 105 -2.89 -3.87 -18.06
N ILE A 106 -2.93 -4.11 -16.75
CA ILE A 106 -4.05 -4.81 -16.09
C ILE A 106 -5.30 -3.93 -16.09
N GLU A 107 -5.17 -2.65 -15.76
CA GLU A 107 -6.28 -1.68 -15.84
C GLU A 107 -6.76 -1.51 -17.27
N GLY A 108 -5.86 -1.47 -18.24
CA GLY A 108 -6.18 -1.42 -19.65
C GLY A 108 -6.98 -2.63 -20.11
N CYS A 109 -6.55 -3.83 -19.73
CA CYS A 109 -7.31 -5.06 -20.00
C CYS A 109 -8.69 -5.03 -19.36
N ARG A 110 -8.80 -4.64 -18.08
CA ARG A 110 -10.10 -4.48 -17.37
C ARG A 110 -11.03 -3.48 -18.03
N ALA A 111 -10.50 -2.36 -18.53
CA ALA A 111 -11.30 -1.33 -19.17
C ALA A 111 -11.81 -1.78 -20.54
N LEU A 112 -10.93 -2.36 -21.36
CA LEU A 112 -11.24 -2.78 -22.72
C LEU A 112 -12.11 -4.05 -22.76
N ALA A 113 -11.95 -4.96 -21.79
CA ALA A 113 -12.74 -6.20 -21.71
C ALA A 113 -14.24 -5.96 -21.42
N ARG A 114 -14.61 -4.75 -20.97
CA ARG A 114 -16.01 -4.36 -20.76
C ARG A 114 -16.68 -3.85 -22.03
N GLU A 115 -15.93 -3.68 -23.12
CA GLU A 115 -16.46 -3.23 -24.38
C GLU A 115 -16.91 -4.44 -25.21
N GLU A 116 -18.10 -4.37 -25.80
CA GLU A 116 -18.70 -5.48 -26.56
C GLU A 116 -17.80 -5.99 -27.69
N ALA A 117 -16.97 -5.12 -28.26
CA ALA A 117 -16.05 -5.44 -29.35
C ALA A 117 -14.75 -6.15 -28.92
N PHE A 118 -14.52 -6.37 -27.61
CA PHE A 118 -13.28 -6.97 -27.13
C PHE A 118 -13.50 -7.85 -25.89
N ALA A 119 -13.72 -9.15 -26.10
CA ALA A 119 -13.72 -10.13 -25.03
C ALA A 119 -12.27 -10.55 -24.69
N ALA A 120 -11.90 -10.44 -23.41
CA ALA A 120 -10.61 -10.91 -22.90
C ALA A 120 -10.75 -11.47 -21.48
N ASP A 121 -10.03 -12.57 -21.20
CA ASP A 121 -9.91 -13.11 -19.85
C ASP A 121 -8.93 -12.24 -19.03
N VAL A 122 -9.49 -11.32 -18.27
CA VAL A 122 -8.76 -10.36 -17.45
C VAL A 122 -7.91 -11.05 -16.38
N GLU A 123 -8.43 -12.08 -15.73
CA GLU A 123 -7.74 -12.76 -14.63
C GLU A 123 -6.56 -13.56 -15.14
N ARG A 124 -6.73 -14.23 -16.29
CA ARG A 124 -5.64 -14.92 -16.98
C ARG A 124 -4.58 -13.95 -17.48
N PHE A 125 -4.99 -12.83 -18.08
CA PHE A 125 -4.05 -11.78 -18.50
C PHE A 125 -3.27 -11.20 -17.29
N ALA A 126 -3.96 -10.85 -16.20
CA ALA A 126 -3.34 -10.31 -15.00
C ALA A 126 -2.34 -11.28 -14.38
N ARG A 127 -2.68 -12.57 -14.36
CA ARG A 127 -1.75 -13.64 -13.97
C ARG A 127 -0.53 -13.66 -14.88
N GLY A 128 -0.71 -13.56 -16.20
CA GLY A 128 0.38 -13.53 -17.18
C GLY A 128 1.42 -12.42 -16.97
N VAL A 129 0.98 -11.22 -16.60
CA VAL A 129 1.85 -10.04 -16.48
C VAL A 129 2.34 -9.76 -15.06
N ARG A 130 1.85 -10.50 -14.06
CA ARG A 130 2.20 -10.34 -12.63
C ARG A 130 3.66 -10.67 -12.35
N ARG A 131 4.36 -9.77 -11.65
CA ARG A 131 5.72 -10.01 -11.11
C ARG A 131 5.68 -10.38 -9.62
N LYS A 132 6.79 -10.94 -9.12
CA LYS A 132 7.02 -11.24 -7.69
C LYS A 132 5.89 -12.07 -7.06
N ARG A 133 5.54 -13.19 -7.70
CA ARG A 133 4.50 -14.14 -7.26
C ARG A 133 4.60 -14.49 -5.78
N VAL A 134 5.83 -14.67 -5.28
CA VAL A 134 6.13 -15.02 -3.88
C VAL A 134 5.43 -14.13 -2.85
N ARG A 135 5.09 -12.89 -3.20
CA ARG A 135 4.40 -11.95 -2.29
C ARG A 135 3.01 -12.40 -1.87
N THR A 136 2.33 -13.22 -2.68
CA THR A 136 0.98 -13.73 -2.41
C THR A 136 0.84 -15.16 -2.91
N LEU A 137 1.93 -15.95 -2.93
CA LEU A 137 1.90 -17.32 -3.47
C LEU A 137 1.03 -18.24 -2.59
N SER A 138 1.02 -17.98 -1.27
CA SER A 138 0.12 -18.62 -0.31
C SER A 138 -1.34 -18.19 -0.45
N GLY A 139 -1.65 -17.26 -1.36
CA GLY A 139 -2.96 -16.62 -1.47
C GLY A 139 -3.20 -15.52 -0.42
N VAL A 140 -2.26 -15.27 0.49
CA VAL A 140 -2.39 -14.25 1.54
C VAL A 140 -1.64 -12.97 1.14
N ALA A 141 -2.32 -11.83 1.19
CA ALA A 141 -1.75 -10.51 0.90
C ALA A 141 -1.25 -9.83 2.19
N PRO A 142 0.07 -9.57 2.33
CA PRO A 142 0.60 -8.90 3.52
C PRO A 142 0.38 -7.38 3.43
N VAL A 143 -0.51 -6.88 4.29
CA VAL A 143 -0.85 -5.47 4.43
C VAL A 143 -0.20 -4.90 5.68
N THR A 144 0.86 -4.15 5.45
CA THR A 144 1.62 -3.47 6.51
C THR A 144 1.08 -2.06 6.73
N VAL A 145 0.72 -1.72 7.96
CA VAL A 145 0.26 -0.39 8.38
C VAL A 145 1.11 0.12 9.53
N PHE A 146 1.38 1.42 9.59
CA PHE A 146 2.18 2.04 10.65
C PHE A 146 1.28 2.87 11.56
N THR A 147 1.54 2.83 12.86
CA THR A 147 1.04 3.82 13.81
C THR A 147 1.77 5.16 13.61
N PRO A 148 1.23 6.31 14.08
CA PRO A 148 1.98 7.55 14.13
C PRO A 148 3.09 7.48 15.19
N PRO A 149 4.06 8.42 15.17
CA PRO A 149 5.05 8.56 16.22
C PRO A 149 4.37 8.71 17.59
N PHE A 150 4.80 7.88 18.55
CA PHE A 150 4.28 7.91 19.92
C PHE A 150 5.41 7.71 20.93
N PRO A 151 5.35 8.33 22.12
CA PRO A 151 6.40 8.17 23.13
C PRO A 151 6.60 6.70 23.53
N CYS A 152 7.87 6.31 23.64
CA CYS A 152 8.24 5.02 24.20
C CYS A 152 8.66 5.20 25.66
N PRO A 153 8.17 4.36 26.59
CA PRO A 153 8.62 4.38 27.98
C PRO A 153 10.09 3.94 28.12
N GLY A 154 10.60 3.18 27.15
CA GLY A 154 11.98 2.69 27.14
C GLY A 154 13.00 3.75 26.71
N ARG A 155 14.21 3.65 27.27
CA ARG A 155 15.40 4.41 26.86
C ARG A 155 16.42 3.46 26.23
N CYS A 156 16.20 3.10 24.97
CA CYS A 156 17.06 2.18 24.24
C CYS A 156 18.13 2.96 23.44
N VAL A 157 19.41 2.65 23.68
CA VAL A 157 20.54 3.29 22.97
C VAL A 157 20.66 2.88 21.50
N PHE A 158 20.11 1.72 21.13
CA PHE A 158 20.15 1.20 19.76
C PHE A 158 18.97 1.65 18.89
N CYS A 159 17.88 2.13 19.52
CA CYS A 159 16.66 2.46 18.79
C CYS A 159 16.83 3.82 18.10
N PRO A 160 16.72 3.90 16.76
CA PRO A 160 16.67 5.19 16.09
C PRO A 160 15.47 6.00 16.58
N ASN A 161 15.66 7.31 16.67
CA ASN A 161 14.68 8.26 17.20
C ASN A 161 14.38 9.38 16.20
N ASP A 162 13.94 9.02 15.00
CA ASP A 162 13.41 10.00 14.05
C ASP A 162 12.06 10.50 14.57
N VAL A 163 11.96 11.80 14.84
CA VAL A 163 10.74 12.43 15.40
C VAL A 163 9.52 12.33 14.48
N ARG A 164 9.74 12.05 13.19
CA ARG A 164 8.70 11.93 12.17
C ARG A 164 8.12 10.52 12.07
N MET A 165 8.81 9.53 12.62
CA MET A 165 8.46 8.11 12.47
C MET A 165 8.25 7.43 13.83
N PRO A 166 7.51 6.30 13.88
CA PRO A 166 7.47 5.46 15.06
C PRO A 166 8.86 5.01 15.46
N LYS A 167 9.03 4.69 16.74
CA LYS A 167 10.29 4.14 17.24
C LYS A 167 10.75 2.95 16.41
N SER A 168 12.06 2.89 16.19
CA SER A 168 12.76 1.89 15.40
C SER A 168 12.64 2.01 13.88
N TYR A 169 11.89 3.00 13.36
CA TYR A 169 11.72 3.22 11.92
C TYR A 169 12.33 4.55 11.46
N LEU A 170 12.84 4.56 10.22
CA LEU A 170 13.45 5.75 9.61
C LEU A 170 12.59 6.30 8.47
N ALA A 171 12.60 7.63 8.30
CA ALA A 171 11.78 8.28 7.27
C ALA A 171 12.12 7.89 5.83
N ALA A 172 13.34 7.41 5.58
CA ALA A 172 13.79 6.96 4.27
C ALA A 172 13.29 5.55 3.89
N GLU A 173 12.66 4.83 4.81
CA GLU A 173 12.18 3.48 4.52
C GLU A 173 10.90 3.50 3.67
N PRO A 174 10.79 2.64 2.64
CA PRO A 174 9.64 2.66 1.75
C PRO A 174 8.29 2.43 2.45
N GLY A 175 8.28 1.64 3.54
CA GLY A 175 7.08 1.41 4.34
C GLY A 175 6.66 2.65 5.12
N ALA A 176 7.62 3.28 5.78
CA ALA A 176 7.44 4.47 6.57
C ALA A 176 7.03 5.68 5.71
N GLN A 177 7.62 5.84 4.52
CA GLN A 177 7.22 6.87 3.55
C GLN A 177 5.74 6.75 3.14
N ARG A 178 5.30 5.53 2.80
CA ARG A 178 3.87 5.30 2.47
C ARG A 178 2.95 5.62 3.63
N ALA A 179 3.35 5.31 4.86
CA ALA A 179 2.57 5.63 6.03
C ALA A 179 2.45 7.14 6.24
N ALA A 180 3.57 7.88 6.15
CA ALA A 180 3.59 9.33 6.25
C ALA A 180 2.80 10.02 5.13
N ASP A 181 2.88 9.53 3.89
CA ASP A 181 2.07 10.02 2.76
C ASP A 181 0.55 9.86 3.03
N HIS A 182 0.17 8.92 3.91
CA HIS A 182 -1.21 8.72 4.36
C HIS A 182 -1.50 9.34 5.74
N GLY A 183 -0.58 10.12 6.31
CA GLY A 183 -0.74 10.74 7.62
C GLY A 183 -0.89 9.74 8.76
N PHE A 184 -0.37 8.52 8.59
CA PHE A 184 -0.54 7.40 9.51
C PHE A 184 -2.02 7.01 9.76
N ASP A 185 -2.94 7.38 8.87
CA ASP A 185 -4.33 6.95 8.97
C ASP A 185 -4.45 5.46 8.59
N PRO A 186 -4.97 4.59 9.49
CA PRO A 186 -5.06 3.15 9.27
C PRO A 186 -5.93 2.78 8.05
N TYR A 187 -7.01 3.53 7.82
CA TYR A 187 -7.94 3.25 6.71
C TYR A 187 -7.27 3.52 5.36
N ARG A 188 -6.69 4.71 5.20
CA ARG A 188 -5.99 5.15 3.98
C ARG A 188 -4.81 4.24 3.66
N GLN A 189 -4.01 3.87 4.67
CA GLN A 189 -2.90 2.94 4.49
C GLN A 189 -3.36 1.57 4.00
N THR A 190 -4.38 0.99 4.66
CA THR A 190 -4.93 -0.33 4.33
C THR A 190 -5.52 -0.34 2.92
N TRP A 191 -6.43 0.59 2.64
CA TRP A 191 -7.09 0.70 1.34
C TRP A 191 -6.08 0.86 0.20
N SER A 192 -5.16 1.82 0.36
CA SER A 192 -4.13 2.10 -0.65
C SER A 192 -3.25 0.88 -0.91
N ARG A 193 -2.94 0.12 0.14
CA ARG A 193 -2.13 -1.10 0.02
C ARG A 193 -2.87 -2.22 -0.72
N LEU A 194 -4.14 -2.43 -0.41
CA LEU A 194 -4.99 -3.40 -1.11
C LEU A 194 -5.19 -3.02 -2.58
N ALA A 195 -5.48 -1.74 -2.85
CA ALA A 195 -5.60 -1.21 -4.20
C ALA A 195 -4.32 -1.44 -5.02
N ALA A 196 -3.14 -1.22 -4.43
CA ALA A 196 -1.86 -1.47 -5.09
C ALA A 196 -1.65 -2.96 -5.43
N PHE A 197 -2.04 -3.88 -4.55
CA PHE A 197 -2.00 -5.33 -4.84
C PHE A 197 -2.95 -5.70 -5.99
N ARG A 198 -4.20 -5.25 -5.94
CA ARG A 198 -5.19 -5.50 -6.99
C ARG A 198 -4.80 -4.90 -8.34
N ALA A 199 -4.19 -3.72 -8.33
CA ALA A 199 -3.66 -3.06 -9.52
C ALA A 199 -2.43 -3.76 -10.10
N THR A 200 -1.77 -4.67 -9.36
CA THR A 200 -0.60 -5.43 -9.84
C THR A 200 -0.88 -6.91 -10.03
N GLY A 201 -2.16 -7.31 -9.99
CA GLY A 201 -2.61 -8.68 -10.25
C GLY A 201 -2.42 -9.64 -9.07
N HIS A 202 -2.17 -9.10 -7.87
CA HIS A 202 -2.16 -9.89 -6.64
C HIS A 202 -3.58 -10.04 -6.11
N ALA A 203 -3.89 -11.26 -5.65
CA ALA A 203 -5.15 -11.54 -4.99
C ALA A 203 -5.19 -10.84 -3.62
N THR A 204 -6.39 -10.42 -3.22
CA THR A 204 -6.65 -9.69 -1.97
C THR A 204 -7.85 -10.26 -1.22
N ASP A 205 -8.21 -11.51 -1.52
CA ASP A 205 -9.29 -12.26 -0.87
C ASP A 205 -8.92 -12.68 0.56
N LYS A 206 -7.63 -12.92 0.81
CA LYS A 206 -7.08 -13.22 2.14
C LYS A 206 -5.99 -12.21 2.46
N VAL A 207 -6.07 -11.61 3.64
CA VAL A 207 -5.19 -10.50 4.03
C VAL A 207 -4.58 -10.80 5.39
N GLU A 208 -3.27 -10.64 5.49
CA GLU A 208 -2.56 -10.60 6.77
C GLU A 208 -2.22 -9.14 7.08
N VAL A 209 -2.77 -8.63 8.17
CA VAL A 209 -2.47 -7.27 8.63
C VAL A 209 -1.28 -7.30 9.59
N ILE A 210 -0.24 -6.53 9.28
CA ILE A 210 0.93 -6.35 10.13
C ILE A 210 0.96 -4.90 10.59
N VAL A 211 0.67 -4.67 11.87
CA VAL A 211 0.77 -3.35 12.49
C VAL A 211 2.21 -3.12 12.91
N LEU A 212 2.86 -2.15 12.26
CA LEU A 212 4.21 -1.73 12.58
C LEU A 212 4.21 -0.48 13.45
N GLY A 213 5.19 -0.46 14.34
CA GLY A 213 5.40 0.60 15.31
C GLY A 213 6.12 0.02 16.53
N GLY A 214 7.20 0.66 16.95
CA GLY A 214 7.98 0.21 18.12
C GLY A 214 7.29 0.41 19.47
N THR A 215 6.08 1.00 19.49
CA THR A 215 5.41 1.47 20.71
C THR A 215 3.93 1.08 20.80
N TRP A 216 3.46 0.07 20.05
CA TRP A 216 2.04 -0.35 20.04
C TRP A 216 1.41 -0.41 21.43
N SER A 217 2.04 -1.15 22.35
CA SER A 217 1.53 -1.35 23.72
C SER A 217 1.55 -0.11 24.59
N SER A 218 2.23 0.97 24.17
CA SER A 218 2.25 2.26 24.88
C SER A 218 1.08 3.16 24.48
N HIS A 219 0.44 2.92 23.33
CA HIS A 219 -0.73 3.68 22.92
C HIS A 219 -1.92 3.42 23.86
N PRO A 220 -2.77 4.44 24.13
CA PRO A 220 -4.03 4.27 24.84
C PRO A 220 -4.89 3.15 24.24
N GLU A 221 -5.65 2.45 25.07
CA GLU A 221 -6.50 1.35 24.61
C GLU A 221 -7.54 1.80 23.58
N ALA A 222 -8.20 2.94 23.80
CA ALA A 222 -9.17 3.52 22.87
C ALA A 222 -8.56 3.75 21.48
N TYR A 223 -7.32 4.27 21.43
CA TYR A 223 -6.58 4.44 20.18
C TYR A 223 -6.32 3.10 19.49
N ARG A 224 -5.83 2.09 20.23
CA ARG A 224 -5.54 0.76 19.65
C ARG A 224 -6.80 0.11 19.07
N ARG A 225 -7.92 0.18 19.78
CA ARG A 225 -9.23 -0.33 19.32
C ARG A 225 -9.70 0.41 18.07
N GLY A 226 -9.69 1.75 18.08
CA GLY A 226 -10.07 2.56 16.93
C GLY A 226 -9.17 2.31 15.71
N PHE A 227 -7.86 2.17 15.92
CA PHE A 227 -6.92 1.88 14.84
C PHE A 227 -7.23 0.56 14.15
N VAL A 228 -7.45 -0.51 14.93
CA VAL A 228 -7.81 -1.83 14.39
C VAL A 228 -9.18 -1.80 13.72
N ALA A 229 -10.18 -1.14 14.31
CA ALA A 229 -11.50 -0.98 13.70
C ALA A 229 -11.41 -0.33 12.32
N ARG A 230 -10.65 0.77 12.19
CA ARG A 230 -10.44 1.47 10.92
C ARG A 230 -9.69 0.65 9.86
N VAL A 231 -8.83 -0.28 10.27
CA VAL A 231 -8.23 -1.26 9.36
C VAL A 231 -9.31 -2.20 8.81
N PHE A 232 -10.16 -2.74 9.68
CA PHE A 232 -11.26 -3.62 9.26
C PHE A 232 -12.29 -2.89 8.40
N ASP A 233 -12.64 -1.64 8.72
CA ASP A 233 -13.49 -0.79 7.88
C ASP A 233 -12.93 -0.70 6.46
N ALA A 234 -11.62 -0.45 6.31
CA ALA A 234 -10.99 -0.37 5.00
C ALA A 234 -10.99 -1.70 4.25
N ILE A 235 -10.82 -2.83 4.94
CA ILE A 235 -10.90 -4.16 4.32
C ILE A 235 -12.32 -4.43 3.83
N SER A 236 -13.33 -4.17 4.68
CA SER A 236 -14.75 -4.38 4.37
C SER A 236 -15.19 -3.52 3.19
N ASP A 237 -14.95 -2.22 3.29
CA ASP A 237 -15.26 -1.28 2.21
C ASP A 237 -14.55 -1.70 0.90
N PHE A 238 -13.33 -2.27 0.98
CA PHE A 238 -12.55 -2.64 -0.21
C PHE A 238 -13.14 -3.85 -0.91
N GLY A 239 -13.65 -4.80 -0.14
CA GLY A 239 -14.46 -5.92 -0.65
C GLY A 239 -15.70 -5.43 -1.39
N GLU A 240 -16.34 -4.36 -0.90
CA GLU A 240 -17.53 -3.75 -1.49
C GLU A 240 -17.24 -2.71 -2.59
N GLY A 241 -15.96 -2.35 -2.81
CA GLY A 241 -15.56 -1.36 -3.79
C GLY A 241 -15.82 0.10 -3.39
N ILE A 242 -16.02 0.39 -2.10
CA ILE A 242 -16.34 1.71 -1.56
C ILE A 242 -15.07 2.47 -1.14
N ASP A 243 -14.54 3.39 -1.97
CA ASP A 243 -13.36 4.18 -1.60
C ASP A 243 -13.70 5.41 -0.75
N ARG A 244 -13.58 5.31 0.58
CA ARG A 244 -13.78 6.46 1.49
C ARG A 244 -12.49 7.18 1.87
N ARG A 245 -11.37 7.01 1.16
CA ARG A 245 -10.09 7.64 1.55
C ARG A 245 -10.13 9.16 1.63
N ALA A 246 -10.94 9.81 0.77
CA ALA A 246 -11.11 11.26 0.79
C ALA A 246 -11.91 11.73 2.02
N ALA A 247 -12.94 10.97 2.43
CA ALA A 247 -13.79 11.26 3.58
C ALA A 247 -13.17 10.79 4.92
N ALA A 248 -12.25 9.83 4.88
CA ALA A 248 -11.45 9.41 6.02
C ALA A 248 -10.65 10.61 6.53
N ALA A 249 -11.09 11.25 7.60
CA ALA A 249 -10.31 12.27 8.30
C ALA A 249 -9.00 11.65 8.79
N ALA A 250 -7.90 12.43 8.78
CA ALA A 250 -6.67 12.01 9.45
C ALA A 250 -6.99 11.89 10.94
N ASN A 251 -7.12 10.66 11.44
CA ASN A 251 -7.29 10.29 12.85
C ASN A 251 -8.00 11.33 13.75
N GLY A 252 -9.29 11.54 13.51
CA GLY A 252 -10.19 12.13 14.51
C GLY A 252 -10.51 11.09 15.58
N ALA A 253 -9.82 11.14 16.72
CA ALA A 253 -10.29 10.47 17.92
C ALA A 253 -11.39 11.34 18.53
N ALA A 254 -12.61 10.79 18.60
CA ALA A 254 -13.63 11.23 19.56
C ALA A 254 -13.11 11.01 21.00
#